data_AF-A0A5A9NBM6-F1
#
_entry.id   AF-A0A5A9NBM6-F1
#
_cell.length_a   1.000
_cell.length_b   1.000
_cell.length_c   1.000
_cell.angle_alpha   90.00
_cell.angle_beta   90.00
_cell.angle_gamma   90.00
#
_symmetry.space_group_name_H-M   'P 1'
#
loop_
_entity.id
_entity.type
_entity.pdbx_description
1 polymer ?
#
loop_
_entity_poly.entity_id
_entity_poly.type
_entity_poly.pdbx_seq_one_letter_code
_entity_poly.pdbx_strand_id
1 'polypeptide(L)'
;MNSLKSVPSEVVLCNTSVVFMCAFIKHALNKTTRWAVHVFLTFVSVCKSHLLADLCLLTLVLSWFKGLVQVSEQQKIIMSEWKNMSRDVLERQYSPSRWSHRMSADDVIKAHVAALKSGTEKARAVTQTLLDVPYGDGEEEKLDVYVPRISSPDVPMLIYFHGGYWQFLSKDESGFLVVPLVQKGVVVVAVGYSIAPKGNMDLMVSQVRRSIVSVLQQYSHISGLYLCGHSAGAHLAAMVLSTDWSQYDISPQLKGVFLVSGIYDLQPILSTYVNEPLKMTEEVALRNSPSQLVSRLSVSLCDVVIAVAQNDSPEFRKQSEEYFKLLVSAGFKVSFEDVPNTDHFSIIEQLVDENYHLTQLLLKMMGKC
;
A
#
# COMPACT_ATOMS: atom_id res chain seq x y z
N MET A 1 61.25 10.55 32.74
CA MET A 1 60.28 11.38 31.99
C MET A 1 59.93 10.59 30.73
N ASN A 2 58.74 10.09 30.44
CA ASN A 2 57.40 10.20 31.02
C ASN A 2 56.72 8.82 30.93
N SER A 3 56.02 8.41 31.99
CA SER A 3 55.20 7.19 31.99
C SER A 3 53.85 7.44 31.33
N LEU A 4 53.41 6.47 30.53
CA LEU A 4 52.05 6.31 30.02
C LEU A 4 51.04 6.40 31.18
N LYS A 5 50.09 7.34 31.09
CA LYS A 5 48.91 7.39 31.97
C LYS A 5 47.81 6.52 31.37
N SER A 6 47.38 5.55 32.15
CA SER A 6 46.22 4.69 31.94
C SER A 6 44.92 5.49 31.89
N VAL A 7 44.02 5.08 31.00
CA VAL A 7 42.63 5.55 30.94
C VAL A 7 41.87 4.95 32.13
N PRO A 8 40.99 5.69 32.84
CA PRO A 8 40.27 5.18 34.00
C PRO A 8 39.27 4.09 33.61
N SER A 9 39.21 3.03 34.42
CA SER A 9 38.31 1.88 34.31
C SER A 9 36.80 2.23 34.37
N GLU A 10 36.44 3.45 34.78
CA GLU A 10 35.05 3.93 34.81
C GLU A 10 34.51 4.33 33.42
N VAL A 11 35.37 4.74 32.49
CA VAL A 11 34.95 5.16 31.13
C VAL A 11 34.62 3.96 30.25
N VAL A 12 35.22 2.80 30.52
CA VAL A 12 34.98 1.56 29.77
C VAL A 12 33.66 0.89 30.17
N LEU A 13 33.21 1.05 31.43
CA LEU A 13 31.95 0.49 31.94
C LEU A 13 30.70 1.24 31.43
N CYS A 14 30.83 2.53 31.09
CA CYS A 14 29.72 3.32 30.54
C CYS A 14 29.39 2.89 29.09
N ASN A 15 30.40 2.58 28.28
CA ASN A 15 30.20 2.18 26.88
C ASN A 15 29.65 0.76 26.72
N THR A 16 30.02 -0.19 27.57
CA THR A 16 29.44 -1.55 27.53
C THR A 16 27.99 -1.57 28.02
N SER A 17 27.64 -0.74 28.99
CA SER A 17 26.26 -0.61 29.50
C SER A 17 25.32 -0.02 28.45
N VAL A 18 25.75 0.97 27.67
CA VAL A 18 24.95 1.59 26.59
C VAL A 18 24.75 0.63 25.41
N VAL A 19 25.76 -0.17 25.06
CA VAL A 19 25.66 -1.16 23.96
C VAL A 19 24.72 -2.32 24.34
N PHE A 20 24.79 -2.83 25.57
CA PHE A 20 23.82 -3.82 26.07
C PHE A 20 22.40 -3.23 26.16
N MET A 21 22.26 -1.96 26.53
CA MET A 21 20.96 -1.29 26.63
C MET A 21 20.30 -1.08 25.26
N CYS A 22 21.06 -0.72 24.21
CA CYS A 22 20.55 -0.63 22.84
C CYS A 22 20.10 -2.00 22.29
N ALA A 23 20.79 -3.09 22.64
CA ALA A 23 20.38 -4.44 22.28
C ALA A 23 19.12 -4.90 23.05
N PHE A 24 18.98 -4.49 24.32
CA PHE A 24 17.83 -4.81 25.15
C PHE A 24 16.56 -4.04 24.74
N ILE A 25 16.71 -2.77 24.34
CA ILE A 25 15.61 -1.96 23.77
C ILE A 25 15.15 -2.58 22.45
N LYS A 26 16.07 -3.02 21.57
CA LYS A 26 15.72 -3.77 20.35
C LYS A 26 14.93 -5.05 20.63
N HIS A 27 15.22 -5.76 21.71
CA HIS A 27 14.50 -6.98 22.09
C HIS A 27 13.15 -6.70 22.75
N ALA A 28 13.02 -5.59 23.49
CA ALA A 28 11.78 -5.16 24.14
C ALA A 28 10.75 -4.52 23.18
N LEU A 29 11.19 -3.98 22.04
CA LEU A 29 10.34 -3.39 20.98
C LEU A 29 9.36 -4.38 20.32
N ASN A 30 9.45 -5.68 20.64
CA ASN A 30 8.62 -6.75 20.05
C ASN A 30 7.45 -7.23 20.95
N LYS A 31 7.16 -6.57 22.09
CA LYS A 31 6.06 -6.96 22.99
C LYS A 31 5.13 -5.79 23.34
N THR A 32 3.85 -6.14 23.56
CA THR A 32 2.67 -5.27 23.73
C THR A 32 2.86 -4.07 24.67
N THR A 33 2.04 -3.02 24.49
CA THR A 33 2.03 -1.76 25.26
C THR A 33 2.03 -1.92 26.79
N ARG A 34 1.49 -3.02 27.33
CA ARG A 34 1.57 -3.33 28.78
C ARG A 34 2.98 -3.62 29.26
N TRP A 35 3.81 -4.27 28.44
CA TRP A 35 5.21 -4.54 28.76
C TRP A 35 6.05 -3.26 28.73
N ALA A 36 5.80 -2.37 27.76
CA ALA A 36 6.46 -1.08 27.68
C ALA A 36 6.20 -0.20 28.92
N VAL A 37 4.97 -0.23 29.47
CA VAL A 37 4.64 0.47 30.73
C VAL A 37 5.36 -0.12 31.94
N HIS A 38 5.48 -1.45 32.00
CA HIS A 38 6.19 -2.11 33.10
C HIS A 38 7.69 -1.80 33.06
N VAL A 39 8.31 -1.88 31.87
CA VAL A 39 9.71 -1.50 31.63
C VAL A 39 9.95 -0.03 31.97
N PHE A 40 9.02 0.86 31.63
CA PHE A 40 9.09 2.29 31.98
C PHE A 40 9.07 2.50 33.51
N LEU A 41 8.18 1.83 34.24
CA LEU A 41 8.10 1.92 35.70
C LEU A 41 9.35 1.35 36.38
N THR A 42 9.89 0.24 35.88
CA THR A 42 11.15 -0.34 36.38
C THR A 42 12.33 0.59 36.09
N PHE A 43 12.40 1.19 34.90
CA PHE A 43 13.45 2.14 34.51
C PHE A 43 13.43 3.41 35.38
N VAL A 44 12.26 4.01 35.61
CA VAL A 44 12.09 5.17 36.51
C VAL A 44 12.49 4.83 37.95
N SER A 45 12.29 3.58 38.38
CA SER A 45 12.73 3.11 39.70
C SER A 45 14.25 2.94 39.80
N VAL A 46 14.93 2.53 38.72
CA VAL A 46 16.38 2.31 38.68
C VAL A 46 17.15 3.64 38.56
N CYS A 47 16.64 4.60 37.77
CA CYS A 47 17.26 5.93 37.59
C CYS A 47 17.18 6.83 38.84
N LYS A 48 16.34 6.51 39.84
CA LYS A 48 16.35 7.22 41.13
C LYS A 48 17.68 7.06 41.90
N SER A 49 18.56 6.16 41.47
CA SER A 49 19.80 5.79 42.18
C SER A 49 21.06 6.54 41.71
N HIS A 50 21.05 7.19 40.55
CA HIS A 50 22.25 7.82 39.97
C HIS A 50 21.96 9.21 39.39
N LEU A 51 22.14 10.24 40.22
CA LEU A 51 22.02 11.64 39.80
C LEU A 51 23.18 12.01 38.85
N LEU A 52 22.89 12.19 37.55
CA LEU A 52 23.33 13.31 36.68
C LEU A 52 23.44 12.93 35.19
N ALA A 53 23.44 11.65 34.80
CA ALA A 53 23.40 11.23 33.38
C ALA A 53 21.97 11.04 32.82
N ASP A 54 20.96 11.02 33.70
CA ASP A 54 19.62 10.50 33.39
C ASP A 54 18.62 11.51 32.84
N LEU A 55 18.86 12.83 32.97
CA LEU A 55 17.85 13.82 32.56
C LEU A 55 17.60 13.80 31.05
N CYS A 56 18.66 13.67 30.25
CA CYS A 56 18.58 13.74 28.79
C CYS A 56 17.87 12.52 28.19
N LEU A 57 18.18 11.32 28.72
CA LEU A 57 17.56 10.07 28.30
C LEU A 57 16.10 10.01 28.76
N LEU A 58 15.81 10.47 29.99
CA LEU A 58 14.43 10.55 30.49
C LEU A 58 13.60 11.53 29.66
N THR A 59 14.15 12.68 29.24
CA THR A 59 13.44 13.60 28.32
C THR A 59 13.21 12.99 26.94
N LEU A 60 14.15 12.21 26.39
CA LEU A 60 13.98 11.53 25.10
C LEU A 60 12.90 10.44 25.19
N VAL A 61 12.91 9.63 26.25
CA VAL A 61 11.91 8.58 26.48
C VAL A 61 10.53 9.17 26.75
N LEU A 62 10.44 10.24 27.55
CA LEU A 62 9.18 10.95 27.79
C LEU A 62 8.65 11.65 26.54
N SER A 63 9.53 12.23 25.72
CA SER A 63 9.17 12.82 24.43
C SER A 63 8.64 11.76 23.46
N TRP A 64 9.29 10.59 23.41
CA TRP A 64 8.84 9.45 22.61
C TRP A 64 7.52 8.85 23.10
N PHE A 65 7.35 8.66 24.42
CA PHE A 65 6.08 8.21 24.99
C PHE A 65 4.94 9.22 24.74
N LYS A 66 5.22 10.52 24.87
CA LYS A 66 4.26 11.57 24.49
C LYS A 66 3.92 11.48 23.00
N GLY A 67 4.91 11.29 22.14
CA GLY A 67 4.71 11.07 20.70
C GLY A 67 3.83 9.86 20.42
N LEU A 68 4.06 8.72 21.06
CA LEU A 68 3.23 7.52 20.90
C LEU A 68 1.80 7.69 21.40
N VAL A 69 1.61 8.31 22.57
CA VAL A 69 0.28 8.57 23.13
C VAL A 69 -0.49 9.52 22.23
N GLN A 70 0.15 10.60 21.77
CA GLN A 70 -0.43 11.60 20.89
C GLN A 70 -0.76 11.05 19.50
N VAL A 71 0.08 10.17 18.94
CA VAL A 71 -0.23 9.42 17.70
C VAL A 71 -1.42 8.49 17.92
N SER A 72 -1.52 7.81 19.07
CA SER A 72 -2.66 6.93 19.37
C SER A 72 -3.97 7.70 19.59
N GLU A 73 -3.91 8.90 20.17
CA GLU A 73 -5.06 9.78 20.38
C GLU A 73 -5.50 10.46 19.09
N GLN A 74 -4.56 10.93 18.26
CA GLN A 74 -4.88 11.42 16.92
C GLN A 74 -5.47 10.32 16.04
N GLN A 75 -4.95 9.10 16.08
CA GLN A 75 -5.56 7.95 15.41
C GLN A 75 -7.00 7.72 15.89
N LYS A 76 -7.28 7.79 17.20
CA LYS A 76 -8.64 7.64 17.75
C LYS A 76 -9.60 8.78 17.35
N ILE A 77 -9.12 10.02 17.32
CA ILE A 77 -9.94 11.20 16.95
C ILE A 77 -10.27 11.17 15.44
N ILE A 78 -9.28 10.82 14.61
CA ILE A 78 -9.42 10.81 13.14
C ILE A 78 -10.31 9.64 12.66
N MET A 79 -10.24 8.47 13.32
CA MET A 79 -11.08 7.29 13.04
C MET A 79 -12.56 7.46 13.45
N SER A 80 -12.97 8.60 14.02
CA SER A 80 -14.30 8.79 14.64
C SER A 80 -15.27 9.68 13.86
N GLU A 81 -14.82 10.37 12.79
CA GLU A 81 -15.67 11.38 12.11
C GLU A 81 -16.75 10.77 11.22
N TRP A 82 -16.45 9.69 10.49
CA TRP A 82 -17.42 9.05 9.59
C TRP A 82 -18.59 8.41 10.36
N LYS A 83 -18.37 8.00 11.61
CA LYS A 83 -19.41 7.44 12.49
C LYS A 83 -20.50 8.46 12.85
N ASN A 84 -20.18 9.76 12.73
CA ASN A 84 -21.13 10.84 12.98
C ASN A 84 -21.85 11.31 11.70
N MET A 85 -21.49 10.78 10.52
CA MET A 85 -22.18 11.11 9.28
C MET A 85 -23.49 10.34 9.17
N SER A 86 -24.54 10.99 8.67
CA SER A 86 -25.74 10.27 8.23
C SER A 86 -25.39 9.32 7.07
N ARG A 87 -26.11 8.21 6.93
CA ARG A 87 -25.92 7.22 5.85
C ARG A 87 -25.79 7.87 4.47
N ASP A 88 -26.69 8.78 4.10
CA ASP A 88 -26.68 9.43 2.77
C ASP A 88 -25.41 10.26 2.50
N VAL A 89 -24.89 10.92 3.54
CA VAL A 89 -23.64 11.68 3.46
C VAL A 89 -22.47 10.74 3.31
N LEU A 90 -22.42 9.66 4.09
CA LEU A 90 -21.36 8.66 4.01
C LEU A 90 -21.37 7.95 2.65
N GLU A 91 -22.53 7.56 2.14
CA GLU A 91 -22.68 6.98 0.81
C GLU A 91 -22.22 7.95 -0.28
N ARG A 92 -22.50 9.25 -0.13
CA ARG A 92 -21.95 10.27 -1.06
C ARG A 92 -20.42 10.32 -0.99
N GLN A 93 -19.81 10.22 0.19
CA GLN A 93 -18.35 10.19 0.32
C GLN A 93 -17.76 8.96 -0.38
N TYR A 94 -18.41 7.80 -0.29
CA TYR A 94 -18.01 6.57 -0.98
C TYR A 94 -18.64 6.39 -2.37
N SER A 95 -19.00 7.50 -3.02
CA SER A 95 -19.45 7.52 -4.41
C SER A 95 -18.56 8.46 -5.24
N PRO A 96 -17.33 8.07 -5.64
CA PRO A 96 -16.42 8.96 -6.37
C PRO A 96 -17.02 9.57 -7.66
N SER A 97 -17.95 8.86 -8.30
CA SER A 97 -18.72 9.37 -9.45
C SER A 97 -19.52 10.63 -9.15
N ARG A 98 -19.99 10.82 -7.92
CA ARG A 98 -20.72 12.02 -7.47
C ARG A 98 -19.81 13.23 -7.18
N TRP A 99 -18.50 13.06 -7.32
CA TRP A 99 -17.48 14.10 -7.14
C TRP A 99 -16.75 14.46 -8.45
N SER A 100 -16.99 13.71 -9.54
CA SER A 100 -16.46 14.07 -10.86
C SER A 100 -16.94 15.45 -11.29
N HIS A 101 -16.01 16.28 -11.74
CA HIS A 101 -16.29 17.59 -12.33
C HIS A 101 -16.50 17.51 -13.86
N ARG A 102 -16.24 16.36 -14.48
CA ARG A 102 -16.25 16.21 -15.94
C ARG A 102 -17.65 15.92 -16.49
N MET A 103 -18.41 15.07 -15.79
CA MET A 103 -19.68 14.51 -16.29
C MET A 103 -20.62 14.17 -15.13
N SER A 104 -21.85 13.73 -15.46
CA SER A 104 -22.75 13.17 -14.46
C SER A 104 -22.19 11.87 -13.86
N ALA A 105 -22.69 11.46 -12.69
CA ALA A 105 -22.22 10.26 -12.00
C ALA A 105 -22.35 8.98 -12.85
N ASP A 106 -23.43 8.84 -13.61
CA ASP A 106 -23.63 7.66 -14.46
C ASP A 106 -22.78 7.74 -15.74
N ASP A 107 -22.66 8.94 -16.33
CA ASP A 107 -21.93 9.10 -17.57
C ASP A 107 -20.42 8.97 -17.38
N VAL A 108 -19.87 9.44 -16.25
CA VAL A 108 -18.44 9.26 -15.94
C VAL A 108 -18.10 7.78 -15.79
N ILE A 109 -18.96 6.97 -15.16
CA ILE A 109 -18.76 5.52 -15.04
C ILE A 109 -18.77 4.86 -16.42
N LYS A 110 -19.75 5.18 -17.26
CA LYS A 110 -19.84 4.63 -18.63
C LYS A 110 -18.64 5.02 -19.48
N ALA A 111 -18.23 6.29 -19.43
CA ALA A 111 -17.07 6.82 -20.14
C ALA A 111 -15.79 6.13 -19.67
N HIS A 112 -15.64 5.93 -18.37
CA HIS A 112 -14.49 5.22 -17.78
C HIS A 112 -14.38 3.80 -18.31
N VAL A 113 -15.44 3.00 -18.22
CA VAL A 113 -15.46 1.61 -18.72
C VAL A 113 -15.13 1.56 -20.22
N ALA A 114 -15.70 2.47 -21.01
CA ALA A 114 -15.43 2.55 -22.45
C ALA A 114 -13.97 2.91 -22.75
N ALA A 115 -13.38 3.85 -22.00
CA ALA A 115 -11.98 4.26 -22.14
C ALA A 115 -11.03 3.11 -21.79
N LEU A 116 -11.25 2.42 -20.67
CA LEU A 116 -10.44 1.28 -20.24
C LEU A 116 -10.49 0.13 -21.25
N LYS A 117 -11.69 -0.21 -21.73
CA LYS A 117 -11.88 -1.26 -22.73
C LYS A 117 -11.18 -0.90 -24.05
N SER A 118 -11.42 0.30 -24.57
CA SER A 118 -10.79 0.75 -25.82
C SER A 118 -9.27 0.80 -25.70
N GLY A 119 -8.73 1.24 -24.57
CA GLY A 119 -7.29 1.22 -24.30
C GLY A 119 -6.73 -0.20 -24.29
N THR A 120 -7.43 -1.14 -23.65
CA THR A 120 -7.01 -2.54 -23.57
C THR A 120 -7.04 -3.23 -24.94
N GLU A 121 -8.08 -2.99 -25.75
CA GLU A 121 -8.16 -3.49 -27.13
C GLU A 121 -7.00 -2.96 -28.00
N LYS A 122 -6.68 -1.66 -27.89
CA LYS A 122 -5.52 -1.06 -28.57
C LYS A 122 -4.21 -1.69 -28.13
N ALA A 123 -4.02 -1.91 -26.82
CA ALA A 123 -2.83 -2.57 -26.31
C ALA A 123 -2.67 -3.99 -26.85
N ARG A 124 -3.72 -4.80 -26.82
CA ARG A 124 -3.72 -6.17 -27.37
C ARG A 124 -3.42 -6.20 -28.88
N ALA A 125 -3.83 -5.18 -29.62
CA ALA A 125 -3.56 -5.09 -31.06
C ALA A 125 -2.08 -4.82 -31.41
N VAL A 126 -1.32 -4.19 -30.52
CA VAL A 126 0.06 -3.74 -30.82
C VAL A 126 1.14 -4.47 -30.02
N THR A 127 0.76 -5.22 -28.99
CA THR A 127 1.66 -5.93 -28.08
C THR A 127 1.54 -7.45 -28.24
N GLN A 128 2.60 -8.18 -27.84
CA GLN A 128 2.48 -9.63 -27.69
C GLN A 128 1.77 -9.90 -26.35
N THR A 129 0.61 -10.54 -26.39
CA THR A 129 -0.20 -10.78 -25.19
C THR A 129 -0.50 -12.27 -25.04
N LEU A 130 -0.25 -12.80 -23.84
CA LEU A 130 -0.74 -14.10 -23.41
C LEU A 130 -2.02 -13.85 -22.60
N LEU A 131 -3.16 -14.26 -23.14
CA LEU A 131 -4.45 -14.10 -22.48
C LEU A 131 -4.78 -15.32 -21.63
N ASP A 132 -5.54 -15.08 -20.56
CA ASP A 132 -6.15 -16.14 -19.75
C ASP A 132 -5.17 -17.15 -19.15
N VAL A 133 -3.96 -16.70 -18.81
CA VAL A 133 -2.93 -17.53 -18.18
C VAL A 133 -3.38 -17.87 -16.76
N PRO A 134 -3.63 -19.14 -16.40
CA PRO A 134 -4.15 -19.48 -15.08
C PRO A 134 -3.10 -19.26 -13.99
N TYR A 135 -3.53 -18.74 -12.83
CA TYR A 135 -2.73 -18.71 -11.60
C TYR A 135 -3.36 -19.52 -10.46
N GLY A 136 -4.56 -20.06 -10.67
CA GLY A 136 -5.25 -20.97 -9.77
C GLY A 136 -6.44 -21.63 -10.46
N ASP A 137 -7.28 -22.32 -9.69
CA ASP A 137 -8.34 -23.19 -10.22
C ASP A 137 -9.66 -22.44 -10.48
N GLY A 138 -9.79 -21.21 -9.99
CA GLY A 138 -11.01 -20.41 -10.16
C GLY A 138 -11.17 -19.86 -11.59
N GLU A 139 -12.42 -19.68 -12.02
CA GLU A 139 -12.73 -19.14 -13.37
C GLU A 139 -12.09 -17.76 -13.63
N GLU A 140 -12.05 -16.92 -12.59
CA GLU A 140 -11.48 -15.58 -12.60
C GLU A 140 -9.98 -15.56 -12.23
N GLU A 141 -9.40 -16.71 -11.90
CA GLU A 141 -8.00 -16.82 -11.45
C GLU A 141 -7.04 -16.89 -12.65
N LYS A 142 -7.13 -15.87 -13.49
CA LYS A 142 -6.41 -15.74 -14.76
C LYS A 142 -5.67 -14.43 -14.85
N LEU A 143 -4.60 -14.44 -15.63
CA LEU A 143 -3.75 -13.29 -15.92
C LEU A 143 -3.80 -12.98 -17.41
N ASP A 144 -3.72 -11.70 -17.74
CA ASP A 144 -3.27 -11.29 -19.07
C ASP A 144 -1.85 -10.73 -18.97
N VAL A 145 -0.91 -11.32 -19.71
CA VAL A 145 0.51 -10.98 -19.66
C VAL A 145 0.91 -10.30 -20.97
N TYR A 146 1.30 -9.04 -20.86
CA TYR A 146 1.73 -8.20 -21.98
C TYR A 146 3.26 -8.14 -22.00
N VAL A 147 3.85 -8.70 -23.05
CA VAL A 147 5.29 -8.92 -23.16
C VAL A 147 5.92 -7.88 -24.08
N PRO A 148 6.99 -7.19 -23.66
CA PRO A 148 7.71 -6.27 -24.53
C PRO A 148 8.44 -7.04 -25.63
N ARG A 149 8.53 -6.45 -26.83
CA ARG A 149 9.31 -7.05 -27.94
C ARG A 149 10.83 -7.01 -27.69
N ILE A 150 11.28 -6.19 -26.75
CA ILE A 150 12.69 -6.06 -26.39
C ILE A 150 13.07 -7.26 -25.53
N SER A 151 13.86 -8.18 -26.09
CA SER A 151 14.39 -9.32 -25.35
C SER A 151 15.56 -8.88 -24.46
N SER A 152 15.30 -8.71 -23.17
CA SER A 152 16.31 -8.61 -22.11
C SER A 152 16.14 -9.81 -21.18
N PRO A 153 17.23 -10.43 -20.69
CA PRO A 153 17.13 -11.52 -19.72
C PRO A 153 16.44 -11.06 -18.44
N ASP A 154 16.70 -9.84 -17.96
CA ASP A 154 16.03 -9.28 -16.79
C ASP A 154 15.15 -8.08 -17.18
N VAL A 155 13.85 -8.19 -16.93
CA VAL A 155 12.86 -7.13 -17.20
C VAL A 155 12.09 -6.76 -15.94
N PRO A 156 11.76 -5.47 -15.72
CA PRO A 156 10.85 -5.11 -14.64
C PRO A 156 9.46 -5.62 -14.97
N MET A 157 8.74 -6.07 -13.95
CA MET A 157 7.39 -6.58 -14.08
C MET A 157 6.43 -5.74 -13.23
N LEU A 158 5.42 -5.18 -13.88
CA LEU A 158 4.32 -4.47 -13.23
C LEU A 158 3.09 -5.37 -13.16
N ILE A 159 2.60 -5.64 -11.96
CA ILE A 159 1.30 -6.29 -11.74
C ILE A 159 0.25 -5.22 -11.48
N TYR A 160 -0.82 -5.23 -12.27
CA TYR A 160 -1.93 -4.29 -12.16
C TYR A 160 -3.18 -4.95 -11.57
N PHE A 161 -3.77 -4.29 -10.57
CA PHE A 161 -5.05 -4.67 -9.98
C PHE A 161 -6.10 -3.60 -10.30
N HIS A 162 -7.20 -4.00 -10.95
CA HIS A 162 -8.28 -3.09 -11.32
C HIS A 162 -9.10 -2.61 -10.11
N GLY A 163 -9.80 -1.49 -10.30
CA GLY A 163 -10.76 -0.95 -9.33
C GLY A 163 -12.15 -1.57 -9.46
N GLY A 164 -13.20 -0.76 -9.23
CA GLY A 164 -14.59 -1.20 -9.38
C GLY A 164 -15.24 -1.73 -8.11
N TYR A 165 -14.80 -1.25 -6.93
CA TYR A 165 -15.40 -1.61 -5.63
C TYR A 165 -15.50 -3.12 -5.37
N TRP A 166 -14.57 -3.90 -5.93
CA TRP A 166 -14.56 -5.37 -5.86
C TRP A 166 -15.84 -6.03 -6.41
N GLN A 167 -16.57 -5.31 -7.27
CA GLN A 167 -17.90 -5.65 -7.78
C GLN A 167 -18.01 -5.50 -9.30
N PHE A 168 -17.10 -4.75 -9.91
CA PHE A 168 -17.11 -4.39 -11.32
C PHE A 168 -15.70 -4.44 -11.90
N LEU A 169 -15.63 -4.38 -13.24
CA LEU A 169 -14.41 -4.53 -14.04
C LEU A 169 -13.77 -5.91 -13.92
N SER A 170 -12.78 -6.14 -14.76
CA SER A 170 -12.00 -7.36 -14.83
C SER A 170 -10.60 -7.09 -15.39
N LYS A 171 -9.80 -8.15 -15.55
CA LYS A 171 -8.53 -8.08 -16.29
C LYS A 171 -8.73 -7.62 -17.76
N ASP A 172 -9.92 -7.81 -18.33
CA ASP A 172 -10.19 -7.48 -19.74
C ASP A 172 -10.31 -5.98 -20.00
N GLU A 173 -10.48 -5.17 -18.96
CA GLU A 173 -10.41 -3.71 -19.00
C GLU A 173 -9.09 -3.16 -18.43
N SER A 174 -8.10 -4.02 -18.18
CA SER A 174 -6.89 -3.65 -17.40
C SER A 174 -5.62 -3.48 -18.24
N GLY A 175 -5.71 -3.59 -19.57
CA GLY A 175 -4.56 -3.45 -20.48
C GLY A 175 -4.31 -2.02 -20.99
N PHE A 176 -5.13 -1.03 -20.60
CA PHE A 176 -5.05 0.33 -21.15
C PHE A 176 -3.68 1.00 -20.95
N LEU A 177 -3.06 0.85 -19.78
CA LEU A 177 -1.75 1.44 -19.44
C LEU A 177 -0.54 0.74 -20.08
N VAL A 178 -0.76 -0.35 -20.82
CA VAL A 178 0.32 -1.26 -21.24
C VAL A 178 1.26 -0.61 -22.24
N VAL A 179 0.74 0.12 -23.24
CA VAL A 179 1.51 0.59 -24.41
C VAL A 179 2.78 1.37 -24.02
N PRO A 180 2.70 2.45 -23.22
CA PRO A 180 3.92 3.20 -22.83
C PRO A 180 4.90 2.36 -22.01
N LEU A 181 4.41 1.39 -21.24
CA LEU A 181 5.24 0.54 -20.38
C LEU A 181 6.02 -0.52 -21.19
N VAL A 182 5.33 -1.26 -22.07
CA VAL A 182 5.99 -2.31 -22.86
C VAL A 182 6.98 -1.74 -23.87
N GLN A 183 6.73 -0.52 -24.38
CA GLN A 183 7.67 0.18 -25.25
C GLN A 183 9.00 0.50 -24.54
N LYS A 184 8.96 0.64 -23.22
CA LYS A 184 10.13 0.83 -22.35
C LYS A 184 10.69 -0.49 -21.77
N GLY A 185 10.23 -1.63 -22.28
CA GLY A 185 10.73 -2.95 -21.91
C GLY A 185 10.20 -3.46 -20.57
N VAL A 186 9.02 -3.03 -20.14
CA VAL A 186 8.34 -3.51 -18.93
C VAL A 186 7.36 -4.62 -19.31
N VAL A 187 7.35 -5.72 -18.55
CA VAL A 187 6.27 -6.71 -18.61
C VAL A 187 5.10 -6.21 -17.77
N VAL A 188 3.89 -6.23 -18.32
CA VAL A 188 2.69 -5.84 -17.57
C VAL A 188 1.79 -7.07 -17.41
N VAL A 189 1.31 -7.31 -16.19
CA VAL A 189 0.40 -8.40 -15.85
C VAL A 189 -0.87 -7.80 -15.30
N ALA A 190 -1.99 -7.99 -16.01
CA ALA A 190 -3.31 -7.68 -15.49
C ALA A 190 -3.88 -8.90 -14.77
N VAL A 191 -4.25 -8.74 -13.49
CA VAL A 191 -4.75 -9.84 -12.66
C VAL A 191 -6.27 -9.85 -12.64
N GLY A 192 -6.87 -10.97 -13.04
CA GLY A 192 -8.26 -11.28 -12.75
C GLY A 192 -8.40 -11.79 -11.32
N TYR A 193 -9.47 -11.43 -10.63
CA TYR A 193 -9.82 -11.96 -9.33
C TYR A 193 -11.34 -11.98 -9.19
N SER A 194 -11.87 -12.83 -8.32
CA SER A 194 -13.32 -12.94 -8.13
C SER A 194 -13.92 -11.64 -7.61
N ILE A 195 -15.14 -11.31 -8.03
CA ILE A 195 -15.86 -10.11 -7.59
C ILE A 195 -17.13 -10.49 -6.82
N ALA A 196 -17.60 -9.61 -5.94
CA ALA A 196 -18.85 -9.81 -5.23
C ALA A 196 -20.05 -9.74 -6.20
N PRO A 197 -21.12 -10.51 -5.95
CA PRO A 197 -21.38 -11.33 -4.77
C PRO A 197 -20.84 -12.78 -4.86
N LYS A 198 -20.20 -13.17 -5.98
CA LYS A 198 -19.65 -14.53 -6.14
C LYS A 198 -18.43 -14.74 -5.24
N GLY A 199 -17.57 -13.73 -5.14
CA GLY A 199 -16.43 -13.70 -4.23
C GLY A 199 -16.71 -12.91 -2.95
N ASN A 200 -15.78 -13.00 -2.00
CA ASN A 200 -15.75 -12.19 -0.78
C ASN A 200 -14.34 -11.58 -0.58
N MET A 201 -14.23 -10.64 0.36
CA MET A 201 -12.99 -9.88 0.57
C MET A 201 -11.76 -10.76 0.86
N ASP A 202 -11.89 -11.80 1.69
CA ASP A 202 -10.75 -12.67 2.02
C ASP A 202 -10.31 -13.52 0.83
N LEU A 203 -11.28 -14.00 0.04
CA LEU A 203 -10.99 -14.74 -1.18
C LEU A 203 -10.22 -13.86 -2.17
N MET A 204 -10.65 -12.62 -2.37
CA MET A 204 -9.99 -11.67 -3.27
C MET A 204 -8.56 -11.37 -2.83
N VAL A 205 -8.36 -11.11 -1.53
CA VAL A 205 -7.03 -10.87 -0.97
C VAL A 205 -6.14 -12.12 -1.10
N SER A 206 -6.69 -13.32 -0.89
CA SER A 206 -5.98 -14.59 -1.09
C SER A 206 -5.61 -14.80 -2.57
N GLN A 207 -6.52 -14.48 -3.49
CA GLN A 207 -6.33 -14.59 -4.93
C GLN A 207 -5.19 -13.70 -5.42
N VAL A 208 -5.19 -12.41 -5.06
CA VAL A 208 -4.10 -11.52 -5.49
C VAL A 208 -2.76 -11.96 -4.92
N ARG A 209 -2.69 -12.49 -3.69
CA ARG A 209 -1.44 -13.07 -3.14
C ARG A 209 -0.98 -14.28 -3.92
N ARG A 210 -1.88 -15.22 -4.24
CA ARG A 210 -1.56 -16.39 -5.08
C ARG A 210 -1.14 -16.01 -6.49
N SER A 211 -1.70 -14.94 -7.05
CA SER A 211 -1.28 -14.42 -8.35
C SER A 211 0.21 -14.02 -8.34
N ILE A 212 0.69 -13.39 -7.27
CA ILE A 212 2.13 -13.06 -7.11
C ILE A 212 2.98 -14.33 -7.07
N VAL A 213 2.58 -15.32 -6.27
CA VAL A 213 3.29 -16.60 -6.15
C VAL A 213 3.41 -17.27 -7.52
N SER A 214 2.30 -17.36 -8.24
CA SER A 214 2.24 -18.00 -9.55
C SER A 214 3.10 -17.27 -10.58
N VAL A 215 3.03 -15.93 -10.62
CA VAL A 215 3.85 -15.11 -11.51
C VAL A 215 5.34 -15.35 -11.25
N LEU A 216 5.79 -15.37 -9.99
CA LEU A 216 7.21 -15.58 -9.67
C LEU A 216 7.69 -17.01 -9.96
N GLN A 217 6.79 -17.99 -9.92
CA GLN A 217 7.10 -19.37 -10.31
C GLN A 217 7.17 -19.53 -11.84
N GLN A 218 6.29 -18.84 -12.57
CA GLN A 218 6.22 -18.91 -14.03
C GLN A 218 7.30 -18.06 -14.72
N TYR A 219 7.74 -16.96 -14.09
CA TYR A 219 8.66 -15.98 -14.67
C TYR A 219 9.88 -15.76 -13.76
N SER A 220 10.92 -16.56 -13.95
CA SER A 220 12.10 -16.61 -13.07
C SER A 220 13.13 -15.49 -13.28
N HIS A 221 12.96 -14.63 -14.30
CA HIS A 221 13.94 -13.61 -14.68
C HIS A 221 13.31 -12.21 -14.71
N ILE A 222 12.98 -11.69 -13.52
CA ILE A 222 12.53 -10.32 -13.34
C ILE A 222 13.61 -9.49 -12.63
N SER A 223 13.85 -8.26 -13.10
CA SER A 223 14.77 -7.34 -12.42
C SER A 223 14.17 -6.74 -11.14
N GLY A 224 12.85 -6.88 -10.97
CA GLY A 224 12.11 -6.39 -9.82
C GLY A 224 10.60 -6.46 -10.07
N LEU A 225 9.86 -6.69 -9.00
CA LEU A 225 8.41 -6.68 -9.02
C LEU A 225 7.88 -5.31 -8.61
N TYR A 226 6.89 -4.83 -9.35
CA TYR A 226 6.19 -3.58 -9.09
C TYR A 226 4.69 -3.84 -9.07
N LEU A 227 3.96 -3.14 -8.21
CA LEU A 227 2.50 -3.22 -8.15
C LEU A 227 1.91 -1.86 -8.55
N CYS A 228 0.82 -1.88 -9.29
CA CYS A 228 -0.04 -0.73 -9.51
C CYS A 228 -1.48 -1.13 -9.24
N GLY A 229 -2.21 -0.28 -8.51
CA GLY A 229 -3.62 -0.52 -8.25
C GLY A 229 -4.40 0.78 -8.28
N HIS A 230 -5.66 0.70 -8.70
CA HIS A 230 -6.59 1.83 -8.69
C HIS A 230 -7.78 1.52 -7.79
N SER A 231 -8.16 2.43 -6.90
CA SER A 231 -9.37 2.28 -6.07
C SER A 231 -9.35 0.99 -5.24
N ALA A 232 -10.33 0.10 -5.43
CA ALA A 232 -10.33 -1.26 -4.88
C ALA A 232 -9.06 -2.08 -5.23
N GLY A 233 -8.44 -1.84 -6.37
CA GLY A 233 -7.17 -2.46 -6.74
C GLY A 233 -5.97 -1.88 -5.99
N ALA A 234 -6.00 -0.59 -5.63
CA ALA A 234 -4.98 0.01 -4.75
C ALA A 234 -5.08 -0.58 -3.33
N HIS A 235 -6.30 -0.83 -2.86
CA HIS A 235 -6.54 -1.61 -1.63
C HIS A 235 -5.87 -2.99 -1.72
N LEU A 236 -6.11 -3.75 -2.79
CA LEU A 236 -5.52 -5.07 -2.97
C LEU A 236 -3.99 -5.03 -3.07
N ALA A 237 -3.42 -4.06 -3.80
CA ALA A 237 -1.99 -3.83 -3.85
C ALA A 237 -1.39 -3.53 -2.46
N ALA A 238 -2.08 -2.74 -1.63
CA ALA A 238 -1.68 -2.46 -0.26
C ALA A 238 -1.77 -3.69 0.66
N MET A 239 -2.74 -4.59 0.43
CA MET A 239 -2.82 -5.89 1.09
C MET A 239 -1.66 -6.82 0.68
N VAL A 240 -1.25 -6.78 -0.59
CA VAL A 240 -0.06 -7.51 -1.10
C VAL A 240 1.22 -6.95 -0.48
N LEU A 241 1.37 -5.63 -0.40
CA LEU A 241 2.46 -4.97 0.33
C LEU A 241 2.49 -5.40 1.81
N SER A 242 1.31 -5.62 2.41
CA SER A 242 1.17 -6.01 3.81
C SER A 242 1.29 -7.52 4.07
N THR A 243 1.72 -8.29 3.08
CA THR A 243 1.80 -9.75 3.16
C THR A 243 3.12 -10.21 3.76
N ASP A 244 3.04 -11.11 4.73
CA ASP A 244 4.19 -11.87 5.21
C ASP A 244 4.50 -13.01 4.22
N TRP A 245 5.41 -12.74 3.29
CA TRP A 245 5.77 -13.66 2.21
C TRP A 245 6.51 -14.92 2.68
N SER A 246 7.00 -14.94 3.92
CA SER A 246 7.59 -16.15 4.49
C SER A 246 6.58 -17.31 4.60
N GLN A 247 5.29 -17.00 4.67
CA GLN A 247 4.20 -17.98 4.69
C GLN A 247 3.97 -18.65 3.33
N TYR A 248 4.55 -18.10 2.26
CA TYR A 248 4.44 -18.60 0.89
C TYR A 248 5.77 -19.15 0.37
N ASP A 249 6.80 -19.25 1.21
CA ASP A 249 8.15 -19.69 0.86
C ASP A 249 8.78 -18.93 -0.33
N ILE A 250 8.41 -17.65 -0.50
CA ILE A 250 8.94 -16.79 -1.56
C ILE A 250 9.43 -15.43 -1.03
N SER A 251 10.25 -14.76 -1.84
CA SER A 251 10.59 -13.35 -1.66
C SER A 251 10.34 -12.62 -2.98
N PRO A 252 9.28 -11.80 -3.08
CA PRO A 252 8.82 -11.27 -4.36
C PRO A 252 9.73 -10.22 -4.99
N GLN A 253 10.84 -9.86 -4.33
CA GLN A 253 11.70 -8.75 -4.76
C GLN A 253 10.91 -7.47 -5.08
N LEU A 254 9.90 -7.16 -4.24
CA LEU A 254 9.04 -6.01 -4.42
C LEU A 254 9.85 -4.71 -4.33
N LYS A 255 9.97 -3.98 -5.44
CA LYS A 255 10.76 -2.75 -5.56
C LYS A 255 9.90 -1.49 -5.50
N GLY A 256 8.65 -1.56 -5.95
CA GLY A 256 7.76 -0.40 -5.95
C GLY A 256 6.28 -0.73 -5.88
N VAL A 257 5.50 0.13 -5.22
CA VAL A 257 4.03 0.04 -5.16
C VAL A 257 3.42 1.39 -5.49
N PHE A 258 2.54 1.41 -6.49
CA PHE A 258 1.88 2.59 -7.02
C PHE A 258 0.38 2.52 -6.71
N LEU A 259 -0.06 3.27 -5.71
CA LEU A 259 -1.41 3.22 -5.16
C LEU A 259 -2.21 4.44 -5.59
N VAL A 260 -3.20 4.25 -6.46
CA VAL A 260 -3.96 5.37 -7.05
C VAL A 260 -5.37 5.41 -6.50
N SER A 261 -5.70 6.48 -5.78
CA SER A 261 -7.03 6.79 -5.24
C SER A 261 -7.63 5.60 -4.48
N GLY A 262 -6.86 5.00 -3.58
CA GLY A 262 -7.21 3.77 -2.89
C GLY A 262 -8.08 3.93 -1.65
N ILE A 263 -8.55 2.79 -1.14
CA ILE A 263 -9.25 2.65 0.14
C ILE A 263 -8.36 1.80 1.06
N TYR A 264 -8.06 2.30 2.25
CA TYR A 264 -7.11 1.68 3.17
C TYR A 264 -7.72 1.37 4.55
N ASP A 265 -8.89 1.92 4.85
CA ASP A 265 -9.77 1.53 5.95
C ASP A 265 -11.15 1.15 5.39
N LEU A 266 -11.54 -0.11 5.58
CA LEU A 266 -12.80 -0.67 5.11
C LEU A 266 -13.95 -0.54 6.13
N GLN A 267 -13.68 -0.13 7.38
CA GLN A 267 -14.73 -0.02 8.39
C GLN A 267 -15.88 0.92 7.98
N PRO A 268 -15.64 2.09 7.37
CA PRO A 268 -16.73 2.98 6.94
C PRO A 268 -17.62 2.34 5.87
N ILE A 269 -17.06 1.48 5.01
CA ILE A 269 -17.77 0.82 3.91
C ILE A 269 -18.93 -0.02 4.44
N LEU A 270 -18.80 -0.59 5.64
CA LEU A 270 -19.83 -1.43 6.27
C LEU A 270 -21.20 -0.76 6.35
N SER A 271 -21.23 0.57 6.44
CA SER A 271 -22.45 1.38 6.57
C SER A 271 -22.90 2.03 5.26
N THR A 272 -22.42 1.53 4.12
CA THR A 272 -22.73 2.05 2.77
C THR A 272 -23.29 0.98 1.86
N TYR A 273 -23.96 1.39 0.78
CA TYR A 273 -24.44 0.49 -0.28
C TYR A 273 -23.36 -0.42 -0.87
N VAL A 274 -22.08 -0.02 -0.81
CA VAL A 274 -20.95 -0.81 -1.32
C VAL A 274 -20.85 -2.17 -0.61
N ASN A 275 -21.25 -2.26 0.67
CA ASN A 275 -21.17 -3.51 1.41
C ASN A 275 -22.35 -4.48 1.13
N GLU A 276 -23.40 -4.05 0.45
CA GLU A 276 -24.58 -4.89 0.20
C GLU A 276 -24.24 -6.22 -0.53
N PRO A 277 -23.42 -6.23 -1.60
CA PRO A 277 -22.98 -7.48 -2.22
C PRO A 277 -21.77 -8.12 -1.53
N LEU A 278 -20.91 -7.33 -0.87
CA LEU A 278 -19.69 -7.84 -0.21
C LEU A 278 -20.00 -8.57 1.10
N LYS A 279 -21.05 -8.12 1.81
CA LYS A 279 -21.51 -8.65 3.10
C LYS A 279 -20.39 -8.82 4.12
N MET A 280 -19.46 -7.86 4.16
CA MET A 280 -18.37 -7.89 5.13
C MET A 280 -18.94 -7.73 6.54
N THR A 281 -18.40 -8.50 7.47
CA THR A 281 -18.53 -8.24 8.91
C THR A 281 -17.47 -7.23 9.36
N GLU A 282 -17.59 -6.72 10.58
CA GLU A 282 -16.57 -5.85 11.16
C GLU A 282 -15.20 -6.52 11.22
N GLU A 283 -15.15 -7.81 11.55
CA GLU A 283 -13.91 -8.60 11.60
C GLU A 283 -13.27 -8.75 10.21
N VAL A 284 -14.10 -8.91 9.16
CA VAL A 284 -13.63 -8.99 7.77
C VAL A 284 -13.06 -7.64 7.34
N ALA A 285 -13.77 -6.54 7.60
CA ALA A 285 -13.33 -5.20 7.25
C ALA A 285 -12.02 -4.84 7.98
N LEU A 286 -11.93 -5.11 9.28
CA LEU A 286 -10.73 -4.82 10.08
C LEU A 286 -9.49 -5.57 9.58
N ARG A 287 -9.59 -6.89 9.37
CA ARG A 287 -8.42 -7.69 8.94
C ARG A 287 -7.99 -7.38 7.51
N ASN A 288 -8.90 -6.87 6.69
CA ASN A 288 -8.64 -6.47 5.31
C ASN A 288 -8.50 -4.94 5.18
N SER A 289 -8.22 -4.20 6.25
CA SER A 289 -7.89 -2.78 6.17
C SER A 289 -6.36 -2.59 6.23
N PRO A 290 -5.68 -2.26 5.11
CA PRO A 290 -4.24 -2.06 5.09
C PRO A 290 -3.72 -1.09 6.16
N SER A 291 -4.50 -0.06 6.51
CA SER A 291 -4.17 0.91 7.55
C SER A 291 -3.93 0.27 8.92
N GLN A 292 -4.62 -0.84 9.22
CA GLN A 292 -4.50 -1.60 10.47
C GLN A 292 -3.27 -2.53 10.49
N LEU A 293 -2.66 -2.77 9.33
CA LEU A 293 -1.57 -3.73 9.16
C LEU A 293 -0.18 -3.07 9.14
N VAL A 294 -0.12 -1.75 8.95
CA VAL A 294 1.15 -0.99 8.80
C VAL A 294 2.13 -1.24 9.96
N SER A 295 1.63 -1.34 11.20
CA SER A 295 2.47 -1.56 12.38
C SER A 295 3.19 -2.92 12.41
N ARG A 296 2.73 -3.88 11.59
CA ARG A 296 3.31 -5.23 11.49
C ARG A 296 4.28 -5.37 10.33
N LEU A 297 4.43 -4.32 9.51
CA LEU A 297 5.31 -4.35 8.35
C LEU A 297 6.77 -4.22 8.80
N SER A 298 7.61 -5.10 8.28
CA SER A 298 9.05 -4.87 8.29
C SER A 298 9.37 -3.78 7.27
N VAL A 299 10.21 -2.81 7.65
CA VAL A 299 10.66 -1.75 6.74
C VAL A 299 11.26 -2.40 5.48
N SER A 300 10.61 -2.15 4.35
CA SER A 300 11.03 -2.66 3.05
C SER A 300 11.88 -1.62 2.32
N LEU A 301 12.77 -2.08 1.44
CA LEU A 301 13.47 -1.22 0.47
C LEU A 301 12.57 -0.80 -0.71
N CYS A 302 11.28 -1.11 -0.64
CA CYS A 302 10.28 -0.78 -1.64
C CYS A 302 9.89 0.70 -1.58
N ASP A 303 9.90 1.37 -2.73
CA ASP A 303 9.38 2.72 -2.89
C ASP A 303 7.85 2.69 -3.03
N VAL A 304 7.15 3.55 -2.28
CA VAL A 304 5.68 3.65 -2.37
C VAL A 304 5.30 5.02 -2.95
N VAL A 305 4.42 5.02 -3.94
CA VAL A 305 3.73 6.23 -4.41
C VAL A 305 2.27 6.09 -4.04
N ILE A 306 1.71 7.10 -3.36
CA ILE A 306 0.28 7.25 -3.17
C ILE A 306 -0.15 8.45 -4.00
N ALA A 307 -0.95 8.21 -5.03
CA ALA A 307 -1.51 9.26 -5.88
C ALA A 307 -3.02 9.39 -5.62
N VAL A 308 -3.52 10.61 -5.54
CA VAL A 308 -4.96 10.87 -5.38
C VAL A 308 -5.41 11.97 -6.31
N ALA A 309 -6.63 11.86 -6.82
CA ALA A 309 -7.18 12.88 -7.71
C ALA A 309 -7.57 14.14 -6.93
N GLN A 310 -7.31 15.31 -7.52
CA GLN A 310 -7.71 16.59 -6.94
C GLN A 310 -9.21 16.67 -6.64
N ASN A 311 -10.02 16.13 -7.57
CA ASN A 311 -11.49 16.13 -7.49
C ASN A 311 -12.03 14.74 -7.11
N ASP A 312 -11.28 13.99 -6.29
CA ASP A 312 -11.83 12.84 -5.60
C ASP A 312 -12.71 13.27 -4.41
N SER A 313 -13.49 12.33 -3.88
CA SER A 313 -14.24 12.56 -2.65
C SER A 313 -13.32 12.87 -1.45
N PRO A 314 -13.79 13.68 -0.48
CA PRO A 314 -13.05 13.94 0.74
C PRO A 314 -12.58 12.69 1.48
N GLU A 315 -13.39 11.63 1.58
CA GLU A 315 -12.97 10.40 2.27
C GLU A 315 -11.86 9.63 1.53
N PHE A 316 -11.87 9.56 0.19
CA PHE A 316 -10.76 8.93 -0.55
C PHE A 316 -9.45 9.72 -0.43
N ARG A 317 -9.54 11.06 -0.44
CA ARG A 317 -8.39 11.94 -0.16
C ARG A 317 -7.87 11.75 1.25
N LYS A 318 -8.76 11.79 2.24
CA LYS A 318 -8.46 11.58 3.65
C LYS A 318 -7.78 10.24 3.90
N GLN A 319 -8.35 9.13 3.40
CA GLN A 319 -7.73 7.81 3.56
C GLN A 319 -6.36 7.72 2.89
N SER A 320 -6.17 8.34 1.72
CA SER A 320 -4.86 8.39 1.05
C SER A 320 -3.82 9.15 1.87
N GLU A 321 -4.18 10.31 2.42
CA GLU A 321 -3.30 11.10 3.29
C GLU A 321 -2.97 10.38 4.61
N GLU A 322 -3.95 9.70 5.21
CA GLU A 322 -3.76 8.93 6.42
C GLU A 322 -2.84 7.74 6.18
N TYR A 323 -3.08 6.97 5.12
CA TYR A 323 -2.23 5.83 4.78
C TYR A 323 -0.80 6.26 4.44
N PHE A 324 -0.63 7.39 3.75
CA PHE A 324 0.67 8.03 3.55
C PHE A 324 1.38 8.31 4.88
N LYS A 325 0.71 8.99 5.82
CA LYS A 325 1.27 9.31 7.15
C LYS A 325 1.63 8.05 7.94
N LEU A 326 0.80 7.01 7.87
CA LEU A 326 1.07 5.73 8.52
C LEU A 326 2.33 5.06 7.97
N LEU A 327 2.47 4.96 6.65
CA LEU A 327 3.64 4.35 6.02
C LEU A 327 4.93 5.14 6.27
N VAL A 328 4.87 6.48 6.21
CA VAL A 328 6.01 7.35 6.56
C VAL A 328 6.42 7.13 8.02
N SER A 329 5.45 7.06 8.94
CA SER A 329 5.72 6.82 10.36
C SER A 329 6.30 5.42 10.62
N ALA A 330 5.99 4.45 9.77
CA ALA A 330 6.58 3.12 9.80
C ALA A 330 7.97 3.04 9.13
N GLY A 331 8.47 4.14 8.56
CA GLY A 331 9.83 4.22 7.98
C GLY A 331 9.93 3.85 6.50
N PHE A 332 8.82 3.71 5.78
CA PHE A 332 8.83 3.49 4.34
C PHE A 332 9.26 4.75 3.58
N LYS A 333 9.89 4.57 2.42
CA LYS A 333 10.10 5.66 1.47
C LYS A 333 8.82 5.85 0.65
N VAL A 334 8.06 6.90 0.99
CA VAL A 334 6.76 7.18 0.40
C VAL A 334 6.75 8.56 -0.24
N SER A 335 6.13 8.67 -1.41
CA SER A 335 5.77 9.94 -2.06
C SER A 335 4.25 10.07 -2.16
N PHE A 336 3.75 11.30 -2.07
CA PHE A 336 2.34 11.62 -2.16
C PHE A 336 2.10 12.57 -3.33
N GLU A 337 1.24 12.17 -4.26
CA GLU A 337 0.95 12.90 -5.48
C GLU A 337 -0.51 13.34 -5.48
N ASP A 338 -0.76 14.64 -5.29
CA ASP A 338 -2.08 15.24 -5.47
C ASP A 338 -2.22 15.71 -6.91
N VAL A 339 -2.98 14.97 -7.72
CA VAL A 339 -2.93 15.10 -9.17
C VAL A 339 -3.94 16.13 -9.67
N PRO A 340 -3.48 17.28 -10.21
CA PRO A 340 -4.36 18.39 -10.55
C PRO A 340 -5.29 18.04 -11.71
N ASN A 341 -6.47 18.65 -11.73
CA ASN A 341 -7.46 18.52 -12.82
C ASN A 341 -7.88 17.08 -13.14
N THR A 342 -7.74 16.17 -12.17
CA THR A 342 -8.23 14.80 -12.30
C THR A 342 -9.41 14.55 -11.37
N ASP A 343 -10.26 13.61 -11.75
CA ASP A 343 -11.19 12.95 -10.83
C ASP A 343 -10.77 11.50 -10.62
N HIS A 344 -11.53 10.77 -9.79
CA HIS A 344 -11.25 9.38 -9.43
C HIS A 344 -11.07 8.45 -10.63
N PHE A 345 -11.60 8.81 -11.80
CA PHE A 345 -11.54 8.00 -13.02
C PHE A 345 -10.45 8.51 -13.97
N SER A 346 -10.40 9.81 -14.26
CA SER A 346 -9.44 10.37 -15.23
C SER A 346 -7.99 10.30 -14.77
N ILE A 347 -7.75 10.16 -13.46
CA ILE A 347 -6.40 9.97 -12.91
C ILE A 347 -5.69 8.75 -13.49
N ILE A 348 -6.43 7.66 -13.77
CA ILE A 348 -5.87 6.43 -14.33
C ILE A 348 -6.07 6.34 -15.85
N GLU A 349 -7.17 6.90 -16.39
CA GLU A 349 -7.43 6.92 -17.85
C GLU A 349 -6.27 7.52 -18.64
N GLN A 350 -5.54 8.48 -18.06
CA GLN A 350 -4.42 9.16 -18.68
C GLN A 350 -3.11 8.35 -18.66
N LEU A 351 -3.04 7.20 -17.99
CA LEU A 351 -1.84 6.33 -18.01
C LEU A 351 -1.54 5.76 -19.41
N VAL A 352 -2.46 5.91 -20.36
CA VAL A 352 -2.23 5.57 -21.77
C VAL A 352 -1.24 6.53 -22.46
N ASP A 353 -1.09 7.75 -21.94
CA ASP A 353 -0.20 8.78 -22.47
C ASP A 353 1.16 8.68 -21.78
N GLU A 354 2.22 8.49 -22.57
CA GLU A 354 3.58 8.44 -22.06
C GLU A 354 3.99 9.75 -21.38
N ASN A 355 3.48 10.90 -21.80
CA ASN A 355 3.88 12.21 -21.28
C ASN A 355 3.11 12.62 -20.03
N TYR A 356 2.09 11.85 -19.64
CA TYR A 356 1.34 12.11 -18.42
C TYR A 356 2.21 11.90 -17.18
N HIS A 357 2.08 12.81 -16.20
CA HIS A 357 2.91 12.86 -15.00
C HIS A 357 2.99 11.51 -14.26
N LEU A 358 1.86 10.84 -14.04
CA LEU A 358 1.87 9.55 -13.34
C LEU A 358 2.49 8.43 -14.19
N THR A 359 2.35 8.46 -15.52
CA THR A 359 3.02 7.50 -16.41
C THR A 359 4.54 7.65 -16.32
N GLN A 360 5.03 8.88 -16.38
CA GLN A 360 6.45 9.20 -16.22
C GLN A 360 6.97 8.79 -14.83
N LEU A 361 6.20 9.05 -13.78
CA LEU A 361 6.57 8.66 -12.41
C LEU A 361 6.63 7.12 -12.26
N LEU A 362 5.67 6.41 -12.84
CA LEU A 362 5.62 4.94 -12.85
C LEU A 362 6.80 4.35 -13.62
N LEU A 363 7.12 4.88 -14.80
CA LEU A 363 8.31 4.49 -15.57
C LEU A 363 9.60 4.75 -14.80
N LYS A 364 9.73 5.94 -14.19
CA LYS A 364 10.88 6.32 -13.37
C LYS A 364 11.08 5.39 -12.17
N MET A 365 9.99 5.00 -11.50
CA MET A 365 10.03 4.01 -10.41
C MET A 365 10.64 2.68 -10.87
N MET A 366 10.40 2.28 -12.12
CA MET A 366 10.96 1.06 -12.73
C MET A 366 12.34 1.28 -13.39
N GLY A 367 12.97 2.44 -13.19
CA GLY A 367 14.26 2.77 -13.79
C GLY A 367 14.20 2.96 -15.31
N LYS A 368 13.02 3.32 -15.84
CA LYS A 368 12.80 3.62 -17.26
C LYS A 368 12.58 5.12 -17.43
N CYS A 369 13.39 5.77 -18.26
CA CYS A 369 13.24 7.17 -18.66
C CYS A 369 13.04 7.25 -20.18
#